data_AF-A0A0K6HLQ1-F1
#
_entry.id   AF-A0A0K6HLQ1-F1
#
_cell.length_a   1.000
_cell.length_b   1.000
_cell.length_c   1.000
_cell.angle_alpha   90.00
_cell.angle_beta   90.00
_cell.angle_gamma   90.00
#
_symmetry.space_group_name_H-M   'P 1'
#
loop_
_entity.id
_entity.type
_entity.pdbx_description
1 polymer ?
#
loop_
_entity_poly.entity_id
_entity_poly.type
_entity_poly.pdbx_seq_one_letter_code
_entity_poly.pdbx_strand_id
1 'polypeptide(L)'
;MELLFSVPAILLGLSGVYAVFTLTLAAAVVRYPGSTYLRLWFAVFLLASAGSTSIALRGTVPLALSDNVGFGLFITALGFVWLGMRSFFGRHVPYLLPVMAALGVVPLSHFLDESQELAALWRLVYAFASAGFFFLLTASELRCSIRDEGLPSARAAAGIYTSFSFVHLAALPLPFLFPVRFDGLIPNSDWLFGLIFLSLMHTVAAVFLGIVLSNERMAKALRHLADTDELTGLPNRRAFLRQVEQSLATGSGGTLLIADVDHFKQINDRYGHQCGDAVLKSFAAMLEQLAGGGCLRPALAVRSSAFFCPV
;
A
#
# COMPACT_ATOMS: atom_id res chain seq x y z
N MET A 1 21.06 31.69 6.22
CA MET A 1 20.83 30.32 6.75
C MET A 1 19.51 30.21 7.51
N GLU A 2 19.09 31.22 8.28
CA GLU A 2 17.83 31.19 9.06
C GLU A 2 16.55 30.98 8.22
N LEU A 3 16.47 31.50 6.99
CA LEU A 3 15.29 31.33 6.13
C LEU A 3 14.99 29.86 5.75
N LEU A 4 16.01 29.01 5.68
CA LEU A 4 15.87 27.60 5.26
C LEU A 4 15.30 26.71 6.38
N PHE A 5 15.42 27.12 7.65
CA PHE A 5 14.96 26.36 8.82
C PHE A 5 13.68 26.97 9.40
N SER A 6 12.72 27.29 8.54
CA SER A 6 11.42 27.83 8.94
C SER A 6 10.28 26.84 8.62
N VAL A 7 9.18 26.92 9.38
CA VAL A 7 8.00 26.07 9.16
C VAL A 7 7.43 26.22 7.73
N PRO A 8 7.28 27.44 7.16
CA PRO A 8 6.88 27.58 5.75
C PRO A 8 7.84 26.91 4.77
N ALA A 9 9.16 27.06 4.98
CA ALA A 9 10.15 26.48 4.07
C ALA A 9 10.09 24.95 4.04
N ILE A 10 9.97 24.28 5.20
CA ILE A 10 9.84 22.81 5.24
C ILE A 10 8.51 22.33 4.66
N LEU A 11 7.41 23.09 4.83
CA LEU A 11 6.12 22.77 4.20
C LEU A 11 6.16 22.91 2.68
N LEU A 12 6.86 23.91 2.13
CA LEU A 12 7.11 24.02 0.70
C LEU A 12 7.99 22.87 0.18
N GLY A 13 9.03 22.49 0.93
CA GLY A 13 9.85 21.32 0.61
C GLY A 13 9.02 20.03 0.55
N LEU A 14 8.15 19.83 1.55
CA LEU A 14 7.21 18.72 1.60
C LEU A 14 6.23 18.74 0.41
N SER A 15 5.69 19.92 0.08
CA SER A 15 4.85 20.10 -1.12
C SER A 15 5.57 19.68 -2.40
N GLY A 16 6.84 20.09 -2.56
CA GLY A 16 7.65 19.72 -3.73
C GLY A 16 7.80 18.20 -3.86
N VAL A 17 8.06 17.51 -2.75
CA VAL A 17 8.13 16.02 -2.73
C VAL A 17 6.80 15.40 -3.15
N TYR A 18 5.68 15.90 -2.62
CA TYR A 18 4.36 15.43 -3.03
C TYR A 18 4.05 15.73 -4.50
N ALA A 19 4.44 16.89 -5.03
CA ALA A 19 4.25 17.24 -6.43
C ALA A 19 5.01 16.27 -7.36
N VAL A 20 6.25 15.91 -7.02
CA VAL A 20 7.01 14.91 -7.78
C VAL A 20 6.28 13.56 -7.81
N PHE A 21 5.78 13.07 -6.68
CA PHE A 21 5.01 11.82 -6.64
C PHE A 21 3.66 11.91 -7.37
N THR A 22 3.04 13.10 -7.39
CA THR A 22 1.82 13.35 -8.16
C THR A 22 2.09 13.17 -9.66
N LEU A 23 3.17 13.76 -10.17
CA LEU A 23 3.56 13.65 -11.57
C LEU A 23 3.91 12.21 -11.98
N THR A 24 4.62 11.48 -11.13
CA THR A 24 4.96 10.07 -11.42
C THR A 24 3.74 9.17 -11.43
N LEU A 25 2.80 9.36 -10.50
CA LEU A 25 1.55 8.59 -10.46
C LEU A 25 0.55 9.01 -11.54
N ALA A 26 0.59 10.24 -12.04
CA ALA A 26 -0.25 10.67 -13.16
C ALA A 26 -0.04 9.77 -14.39
N ALA A 27 1.22 9.49 -14.73
CA ALA A 27 1.55 8.56 -15.81
C ALA A 27 1.04 7.14 -15.55
N ALA A 28 1.13 6.66 -14.30
CA ALA A 28 0.64 5.35 -13.91
C ALA A 28 -0.90 5.24 -14.01
N VAL A 29 -1.64 6.29 -13.61
CA VAL A 29 -3.10 6.34 -13.71
C VAL A 29 -3.55 6.35 -15.17
N VAL A 30 -2.85 7.09 -16.05
CA VAL A 30 -3.14 7.10 -17.50
C VAL A 30 -2.87 5.72 -18.11
N ARG A 31 -1.80 5.04 -17.70
CA ARG A 31 -1.44 3.69 -18.19
C ARG A 31 -2.41 2.62 -17.71
N TYR A 32 -2.93 2.76 -16.49
CA TYR A 32 -3.78 1.76 -15.83
C TYR A 32 -5.10 2.38 -15.34
N PRO A 33 -5.99 2.81 -16.26
CA PRO A 33 -7.20 3.55 -15.91
C PRO A 33 -8.22 2.74 -15.12
N GLY A 34 -8.12 1.40 -15.08
CA GLY A 34 -8.97 0.55 -14.23
C GLY A 34 -8.58 0.52 -12.75
N SER A 35 -7.39 1.00 -12.40
CA SER A 35 -6.83 0.83 -11.06
C SER A 35 -7.31 1.89 -10.06
N THR A 36 -8.21 1.50 -9.16
CA THR A 36 -8.73 2.38 -8.12
C THR A 36 -7.66 2.82 -7.12
N TYR A 37 -6.76 1.93 -6.70
CA TYR A 37 -5.73 2.29 -5.72
C TYR A 37 -4.72 3.31 -6.27
N LEU A 38 -4.37 3.23 -7.58
CA LEU A 38 -3.49 4.22 -8.22
C LEU A 38 -4.13 5.60 -8.27
N ARG A 39 -5.43 5.69 -8.57
CA ARG A 39 -6.17 6.96 -8.53
C ARG A 39 -6.21 7.55 -7.12
N LEU A 40 -6.43 6.71 -6.11
CA LEU A 40 -6.46 7.15 -4.72
C LEU A 40 -5.08 7.65 -4.28
N TRP A 41 -4.00 6.93 -4.57
CA TRP A 41 -2.65 7.39 -4.24
C TRP A 41 -2.25 8.65 -5.03
N PHE A 42 -2.62 8.76 -6.31
CA PHE A 42 -2.46 10.01 -7.06
C PHE A 42 -3.16 11.19 -6.34
N ALA A 43 -4.40 10.98 -5.91
CA ALA A 43 -5.16 11.99 -5.18
C ALA A 43 -4.53 12.32 -3.81
N VAL A 44 -3.94 11.34 -3.09
CA VAL A 44 -3.16 11.62 -1.85
C VAL A 44 -2.10 12.67 -2.11
N PHE A 45 -1.23 12.44 -3.09
CA PHE A 45 -0.09 13.35 -3.33
C PHE A 45 -0.53 14.70 -3.88
N LEU A 46 -1.55 14.72 -4.76
CA LEU A 46 -2.10 15.97 -5.29
C LEU A 46 -2.70 16.83 -4.18
N LEU A 47 -3.56 16.24 -3.34
CA LEU A 47 -4.24 16.94 -2.25
C LEU A 47 -3.24 17.36 -1.16
N ALA A 48 -2.27 16.49 -0.83
CA ALA A 48 -1.24 16.81 0.16
C ALA A 48 -0.33 17.96 -0.32
N SER A 49 0.06 17.98 -1.61
CA SER A 49 0.84 19.07 -2.20
C SER A 49 0.07 20.39 -2.22
N ALA A 50 -1.18 20.37 -2.69
CA ALA A 50 -2.03 21.56 -2.71
C ALA A 50 -2.29 22.10 -1.29
N GLY A 51 -2.61 21.19 -0.35
CA GLY A 51 -2.84 21.51 1.05
C GLY A 51 -1.61 22.10 1.74
N SER A 52 -0.46 21.43 1.66
CA SER A 52 0.77 21.92 2.31
C SER A 52 1.29 23.22 1.69
N THR A 53 1.10 23.43 0.38
CA THR A 53 1.41 24.72 -0.27
C THR A 53 0.53 25.84 0.28
N SER A 54 -0.78 25.60 0.39
CA SER A 54 -1.71 26.59 0.94
C SER A 54 -1.39 26.95 2.40
N ILE A 55 -1.01 25.95 3.21
CA ILE A 55 -0.58 26.15 4.60
C ILE A 55 0.77 26.91 4.63
N ALA A 56 1.72 26.58 3.77
CA ALA A 56 3.01 27.25 3.72
C ALA A 56 2.92 28.72 3.32
N LEU A 57 1.93 29.07 2.48
CA LEU A 57 1.66 30.43 2.05
C LEU A 57 0.85 31.24 3.07
N ARG A 58 0.65 30.73 4.30
CA ARG A 58 -0.01 31.47 5.39
C ARG A 58 0.66 32.83 5.59
N GLY A 59 -0.15 33.89 5.67
CA GLY A 59 0.33 35.29 5.73
C GLY A 59 0.50 35.97 4.37
N THR A 60 0.45 35.22 3.26
CA THR A 60 0.41 35.77 1.89
C THR A 60 -0.93 35.56 1.21
N VAL A 61 -1.62 34.45 1.51
CA VAL A 61 -2.97 34.14 1.03
C VAL A 61 -4.02 34.40 2.12
N PRO A 62 -5.32 34.57 1.76
CA PRO A 62 -6.38 34.72 2.75
C PRO A 62 -6.39 33.58 3.77
N LEU A 63 -6.62 33.90 5.05
CA LEU A 63 -6.62 32.91 6.13
C LEU A 63 -7.62 31.77 5.89
N ALA A 64 -8.78 32.03 5.29
CA ALA A 64 -9.72 30.97 4.93
C ALA A 64 -9.13 29.96 3.93
N LEU A 65 -8.28 30.40 3.00
CA LEU A 65 -7.64 29.51 2.02
C LEU A 65 -6.55 28.66 2.69
N SER A 66 -5.75 29.25 3.57
CA SER A 66 -4.67 28.54 4.27
C SER A 66 -5.23 27.63 5.37
N ASP A 67 -6.04 28.18 6.28
CA ASP A 67 -6.46 27.53 7.52
C ASP A 67 -7.65 26.57 7.32
N ASN A 68 -8.59 26.84 6.38
CA ASN A 68 -9.72 25.92 6.12
C ASN A 68 -9.44 25.01 4.93
N VAL A 69 -9.17 25.59 3.75
CA VAL A 69 -8.99 24.81 2.53
C VAL A 69 -7.67 24.02 2.59
N GLY A 70 -6.57 24.65 2.98
CA GLY A 70 -5.25 24.01 3.07
C GLY A 70 -5.26 22.80 4.00
N PHE A 71 -5.71 22.97 5.24
CA PHE A 71 -5.85 21.87 6.20
C PHE A 71 -6.89 20.84 5.78
N GLY A 72 -8.03 21.25 5.23
CA GLY A 72 -9.06 20.33 4.74
C GLY A 72 -8.53 19.40 3.64
N LEU A 73 -7.78 19.95 2.67
CA LEU A 73 -7.11 19.16 1.62
C LEU A 73 -6.08 18.21 2.22
N PHE A 74 -5.26 18.68 3.16
CA PHE A 74 -4.23 17.86 3.80
C PHE A 74 -4.85 16.69 4.61
N ILE A 75 -5.92 16.93 5.36
CA ILE A 75 -6.63 15.89 6.12
C ILE A 75 -7.33 14.91 5.20
N THR A 76 -7.91 15.39 4.10
CA THR A 76 -8.48 14.51 3.07
C THR A 76 -7.41 13.58 2.50
N ALA A 77 -6.21 14.10 2.23
CA ALA A 77 -5.08 13.31 1.75
C ALA A 77 -4.69 12.19 2.74
N LEU A 78 -4.66 12.47 4.04
CA LEU A 78 -4.41 11.46 5.08
C LEU A 78 -5.44 10.33 5.04
N GLY A 79 -6.72 10.66 4.89
CA GLY A 79 -7.77 9.66 4.74
C GLY A 79 -7.61 8.81 3.48
N PHE A 80 -7.15 9.42 2.39
CA PHE A 80 -6.93 8.73 1.12
C PHE A 80 -5.73 7.78 1.16
N VAL A 81 -4.75 7.98 2.06
CA VAL A 81 -3.67 6.99 2.31
C VAL A 81 -4.28 5.65 2.74
N TRP A 82 -5.19 5.70 3.71
CA TRP A 82 -5.88 4.50 4.20
C TRP A 82 -6.79 3.89 3.13
N LEU A 83 -7.60 4.71 2.43
CA LEU A 83 -8.46 4.23 1.35
C LEU A 83 -7.66 3.58 0.21
N GLY A 84 -6.53 4.17 -0.17
CA GLY A 84 -5.63 3.62 -1.18
C GLY A 84 -5.08 2.25 -0.76
N MET A 85 -4.69 2.11 0.52
CA MET A 85 -4.24 0.82 1.06
C MET A 85 -5.36 -0.23 1.06
N ARG A 86 -6.59 0.16 1.43
CA ARG A 86 -7.76 -0.74 1.35
C ARG A 86 -8.03 -1.20 -0.07
N SER A 87 -8.06 -0.26 -1.01
CA SER A 87 -8.25 -0.58 -2.43
C SER A 87 -7.12 -1.45 -2.97
N PHE A 88 -5.88 -1.27 -2.51
CA PHE A 88 -4.75 -2.12 -2.90
C PHE A 88 -4.98 -3.57 -2.47
N PHE A 89 -5.54 -3.82 -1.29
CA PHE A 89 -5.90 -5.18 -0.84
C PHE A 89 -7.30 -5.63 -1.28
N GLY A 90 -7.92 -4.96 -2.26
CA GLY A 90 -9.24 -5.35 -2.78
C GLY A 90 -10.41 -5.17 -1.80
N ARG A 91 -10.24 -4.36 -0.75
CA ARG A 91 -11.25 -4.12 0.29
C ARG A 91 -12.16 -2.95 -0.08
N HIS A 92 -13.38 -2.93 0.48
CA HIS A 92 -14.35 -1.84 0.30
C HIS A 92 -13.77 -0.47 0.72
N VAL A 93 -14.11 0.60 -0.01
CA VAL A 93 -13.51 1.95 0.12
C VAL A 93 -14.57 2.96 0.63
N PRO A 94 -14.67 3.21 1.96
CA PRO A 94 -15.68 4.11 2.51
C PRO A 94 -15.23 5.59 2.51
N TYR A 95 -15.64 6.35 1.49
CA TYR A 95 -15.26 7.77 1.32
C TYR A 95 -15.81 8.73 2.39
N LEU A 96 -16.88 8.35 3.10
CA LEU A 96 -17.52 9.24 4.07
C LEU A 96 -16.58 9.65 5.21
N LEU A 97 -15.75 8.73 5.71
CA LEU A 97 -14.91 9.00 6.87
C LEU A 97 -13.83 10.08 6.61
N PRO A 98 -13.05 10.02 5.51
CA PRO A 98 -12.15 11.12 5.13
C PRO A 98 -12.86 12.46 4.91
N VAL A 99 -14.04 12.46 4.29
CA VAL A 99 -14.82 13.70 4.06
C VAL A 99 -15.26 14.31 5.39
N MET A 100 -15.77 13.50 6.31
CA MET A 100 -16.17 13.96 7.65
C MET A 100 -14.98 14.53 8.43
N ALA A 101 -13.80 13.89 8.35
CA ALA A 101 -12.58 14.42 8.96
C ALA A 101 -12.14 15.76 8.33
N ALA A 102 -12.26 15.92 7.01
CA ALA A 102 -11.93 17.18 6.35
C ALA A 102 -12.89 18.31 6.76
N LEU A 103 -14.19 18.02 6.85
CA LEU A 103 -15.21 18.98 7.27
C LEU A 103 -15.05 19.40 8.74
N GLY A 104 -14.50 18.54 9.59
CA GLY A 104 -14.21 18.85 10.99
C GLY A 104 -13.27 20.04 11.21
N VAL A 105 -12.51 20.46 10.19
CA VAL A 105 -11.65 21.66 10.22
C VAL A 105 -12.46 22.97 10.24
N VAL A 106 -13.64 22.99 9.62
CA VAL A 106 -14.43 24.22 9.42
C VAL A 106 -15.02 24.76 10.74
N PRO A 107 -15.56 23.92 11.64
CA PRO A 107 -16.03 24.42 12.94
C PRO A 107 -14.93 25.04 13.80
N LEU A 108 -13.69 24.53 13.72
CA LEU A 108 -12.52 25.03 14.45
C LEU A 108 -12.13 26.47 14.07
N SER A 109 -12.54 26.97 12.90
CA SER A 109 -12.23 28.34 12.46
C SER A 109 -13.36 29.34 12.69
N HIS A 110 -14.59 28.88 12.93
CA HIS A 110 -15.76 29.75 13.05
C HIS A 110 -16.41 29.77 14.44
N PHE A 111 -16.28 28.71 15.26
CA PHE A 111 -16.97 28.62 16.55
C PHE A 111 -16.09 28.92 17.77
N LEU A 112 -14.78 28.92 17.61
CA LEU A 112 -13.87 29.38 18.67
C LEU A 112 -13.79 30.91 18.54
N ASP A 113 -14.71 31.61 19.21
CA ASP A 113 -14.71 33.08 19.38
C ASP A 113 -13.57 33.52 20.33
N GLU A 114 -12.38 33.01 20.04
CA GLU A 114 -11.14 33.11 20.82
C GLU A 114 -10.01 33.62 19.91
N SER A 115 -8.86 33.96 20.50
CA SER A 115 -7.73 34.51 19.75
C SER A 115 -7.33 33.64 18.54
N GLN A 116 -6.88 34.29 17.45
CA GLN A 116 -6.43 33.57 16.25
C GLN A 116 -5.33 32.53 16.54
N GLU A 117 -4.56 32.74 17.60
CA GLU A 117 -3.53 31.84 18.09
C GLU A 117 -4.13 30.54 18.66
N LEU A 118 -5.19 30.63 19.49
CA LEU A 118 -5.82 29.44 20.05
C LEU A 118 -6.50 28.60 18.96
N ALA A 119 -7.15 29.25 17.99
CA ALA A 119 -7.72 28.55 16.84
C ALA A 119 -6.63 27.81 16.02
N ALA A 120 -5.45 28.42 15.86
CA ALA A 120 -4.32 27.76 15.19
C ALA A 120 -3.79 26.55 15.98
N LEU A 121 -3.72 26.63 17.32
CA LEU A 121 -3.31 25.52 18.19
C LEU A 121 -4.27 24.32 18.05
N TRP A 122 -5.59 24.55 18.11
CA TRP A 122 -6.55 23.46 17.98
C TRP A 122 -6.54 22.82 16.58
N ARG A 123 -6.26 23.58 15.51
CA ARG A 123 -6.06 23.00 14.17
C ARG A 123 -4.84 22.09 14.10
N LEU A 124 -3.75 22.44 14.77
CA LEU A 124 -2.57 21.56 14.88
C LEU A 124 -2.91 20.27 15.63
N VAL A 125 -3.59 20.37 16.78
CA VAL A 125 -4.07 19.20 17.54
C VAL A 125 -4.96 18.31 16.68
N TYR A 126 -5.91 18.92 15.95
CA TYR A 126 -6.81 18.20 15.06
C TYR A 126 -6.07 17.49 13.90
N ALA A 127 -5.08 18.16 13.30
CA ALA A 127 -4.26 17.60 12.24
C ALA A 127 -3.42 16.40 12.75
N PHE A 128 -2.80 16.52 13.94
CA PHE A 128 -2.05 15.43 14.56
C PHE A 128 -2.94 14.25 14.93
N ALA A 129 -4.12 14.50 15.51
CA ALA A 129 -5.08 13.45 15.84
C ALA A 129 -5.54 12.71 14.56
N SER A 130 -5.88 13.46 13.51
CA SER A 130 -6.32 12.92 12.22
C SER A 130 -5.21 12.08 11.55
N ALA A 131 -3.98 12.59 11.53
CA ALA A 131 -2.82 11.86 11.01
C ALA A 131 -2.55 10.58 11.80
N GLY A 132 -2.49 10.68 13.13
CA GLY A 132 -2.33 9.55 14.02
C GLY A 132 -3.38 8.46 13.78
N PHE A 133 -4.65 8.86 13.64
CA PHE A 133 -5.76 7.97 13.38
C PHE A 133 -5.67 7.28 12.02
N PHE A 134 -5.50 8.02 10.92
CA PHE A 134 -5.46 7.42 9.58
C PHE A 134 -4.20 6.57 9.33
N PHE A 135 -3.06 6.92 9.93
CA PHE A 135 -1.88 6.07 9.89
C PHE A 135 -2.06 4.78 10.70
N LEU A 136 -2.77 4.83 11.83
CA LEU A 136 -3.11 3.63 12.59
C LEU A 136 -4.05 2.71 11.80
N LEU A 137 -5.06 3.28 11.13
CA LEU A 137 -5.92 2.53 10.23
C LEU A 137 -5.13 1.91 9.07
N THR A 138 -4.20 2.66 8.47
CA THR A 138 -3.35 2.12 7.39
C THR A 138 -2.45 0.98 7.91
N ALA A 139 -1.89 1.12 9.11
CA ALA A 139 -1.10 0.07 9.75
C ALA A 139 -1.95 -1.17 10.04
N SER A 140 -3.21 -1.03 10.46
CA SER A 140 -4.09 -2.17 10.72
C SER A 140 -4.45 -2.92 9.44
N GLU A 141 -4.70 -2.22 8.33
CA GLU A 141 -4.91 -2.84 7.01
C GLU A 141 -3.70 -3.70 6.60
N LEU A 142 -2.49 -3.16 6.74
CA LEU A 142 -1.24 -3.88 6.45
C LEU A 142 -1.03 -5.07 7.38
N ARG A 143 -1.39 -4.96 8.66
CA ARG A 143 -1.29 -6.10 9.59
C ARG A 143 -2.25 -7.23 9.23
N CYS A 144 -3.46 -6.88 8.80
CA CYS A 144 -4.41 -7.88 8.31
C CYS A 144 -3.90 -8.54 7.02
N SER A 145 -3.33 -7.77 6.09
CA SER A 145 -2.85 -8.33 4.82
C SER A 145 -1.67 -9.30 4.97
N ILE A 146 -0.87 -9.20 6.03
CA ILE A 146 0.18 -10.18 6.35
C ILE A 146 -0.43 -11.57 6.55
N ARG A 147 -1.61 -11.66 7.15
CA ARG A 147 -2.32 -12.94 7.35
C ARG A 147 -2.93 -13.44 6.04
N ASP A 148 -3.44 -12.53 5.22
CA ASP A 148 -4.19 -12.89 4.00
C ASP A 148 -3.26 -13.25 2.82
N GLU A 149 -2.21 -12.45 2.55
CA GLU A 149 -1.35 -12.60 1.36
C GLU A 149 0.08 -13.08 1.66
N GLY A 150 0.53 -13.00 2.92
CA GLY A 150 1.85 -13.47 3.35
C GLY A 150 3.04 -12.66 2.80
N LEU A 151 2.84 -11.40 2.42
CA LEU A 151 3.90 -10.55 1.87
C LEU A 151 4.92 -10.17 2.97
N PRO A 152 6.24 -10.46 2.80
CA PRO A 152 7.24 -10.13 3.81
C PRO A 152 7.36 -8.61 4.07
N SER A 153 7.32 -7.80 3.02
CA SER A 153 7.43 -6.34 3.13
C SER A 153 6.25 -5.69 3.86
N ALA A 154 5.10 -6.37 3.97
CA ALA A 154 3.93 -5.85 4.68
C ALA A 154 4.18 -5.69 6.19
N ARG A 155 5.07 -6.51 6.79
CA ARG A 155 5.50 -6.36 8.20
C ARG A 155 6.27 -5.08 8.41
N ALA A 156 7.25 -4.80 7.55
CA ALA A 156 8.00 -3.55 7.60
C ALA A 156 7.06 -2.36 7.39
N ALA A 157 6.09 -2.48 6.48
CA ALA A 157 5.16 -1.39 6.16
C ALA A 157 4.24 -1.07 7.33
N ALA A 158 3.69 -2.12 7.95
CA ALA A 158 2.93 -1.97 9.17
C ALA A 158 3.75 -1.29 10.27
N GLY A 159 5.04 -1.65 10.41
CA GLY A 159 5.96 -1.00 11.35
C GLY A 159 6.09 0.50 11.12
N ILE A 160 6.36 0.93 9.88
CA ILE A 160 6.54 2.34 9.51
C ILE A 160 5.25 3.14 9.76
N TYR A 161 4.08 2.63 9.36
CA TYR A 161 2.82 3.34 9.63
C TYR A 161 2.46 3.36 11.12
N THR A 162 2.89 2.35 11.88
CA THR A 162 2.73 2.34 13.35
C THR A 162 3.60 3.41 14.00
N SER A 163 4.87 3.55 13.60
CA SER A 163 5.73 4.62 14.10
C SER A 163 5.20 5.99 13.67
N PHE A 164 4.70 6.11 12.44
CA PHE A 164 4.13 7.36 11.93
C PHE A 164 2.92 7.80 12.77
N SER A 165 2.02 6.86 13.08
CA SER A 165 0.89 7.09 13.97
C SER A 165 1.33 7.49 15.38
N PHE A 166 2.28 6.75 15.96
CA PHE A 166 2.81 7.03 17.30
C PHE A 166 3.40 8.45 17.39
N VAL A 167 4.23 8.85 16.43
CA VAL A 167 4.85 10.18 16.39
C VAL A 167 3.80 11.30 16.43
N HIS A 168 2.70 11.15 15.69
CA HIS A 168 1.64 12.16 15.63
C HIS A 168 0.77 12.18 16.88
N LEU A 169 0.42 11.00 17.42
CA LEU A 169 -0.36 10.92 18.66
C LEU A 169 0.45 11.39 19.88
N ALA A 170 1.74 11.06 19.94
CA ALA A 170 2.64 11.54 20.98
C ALA A 170 2.86 13.07 20.92
N ALA A 171 2.64 13.69 19.76
CA ALA A 171 2.75 15.13 19.59
C ALA A 171 1.53 15.92 20.10
N LEU A 172 0.40 15.27 20.41
CA LEU A 172 -0.84 15.94 20.83
C LEU A 172 -0.68 16.89 22.04
N PRO A 173 0.14 16.57 23.08
CA PRO A 173 0.33 17.48 24.20
C PRO A 173 1.28 18.66 23.90
N LEU A 174 2.11 18.56 22.85
CA LEU A 174 3.19 19.52 22.60
C LEU A 174 2.72 20.97 22.38
N PRO A 175 1.63 21.26 21.65
CA PRO A 175 1.11 22.61 21.53
C PRO A 175 0.77 23.29 22.86
N PHE A 176 0.46 22.51 23.91
CA PHE A 176 0.12 23.01 25.24
C PHE A 176 1.33 23.11 26.18
N LEU A 177 2.27 22.15 26.07
CA LEU A 177 3.49 22.12 26.88
C LEU A 177 4.55 23.10 26.36
N PHE A 178 4.61 23.28 25.04
CA PHE A 178 5.55 24.13 24.33
C PHE A 178 4.79 24.97 23.29
N PRO A 179 4.08 26.04 23.72
CA PRO A 179 3.25 26.84 22.83
C PRO A 179 4.00 27.35 21.59
N VAL A 180 3.34 27.23 20.44
CA VAL A 180 3.88 27.71 19.16
C VAL A 180 3.93 29.23 19.18
N ARG A 181 5.09 29.81 18.88
CA ARG A 181 5.23 31.26 18.74
C ARG A 181 4.78 31.67 17.34
N PHE A 182 4.33 32.91 17.19
CA PHE A 182 3.92 33.43 15.89
C PHE A 182 4.71 34.69 15.56
N ASP A 183 5.39 34.67 14.42
CA ASP A 183 5.98 35.86 13.81
C ASP A 183 4.92 36.47 12.87
N GLY A 184 4.08 37.33 13.43
CA GLY A 184 2.87 37.81 12.76
C GLY A 184 1.84 36.68 12.57
N LEU A 185 1.66 36.21 11.33
CA LEU A 185 0.76 35.10 11.00
C LEU A 185 1.53 33.80 10.68
N ILE A 186 2.82 33.72 10.95
CA ILE A 186 3.62 32.54 10.59
C ILE A 186 3.99 31.78 11.87
N PRO A 187 3.64 30.48 11.99
CA PRO A 187 4.04 29.69 13.15
C PRO A 187 5.55 29.45 13.16
N ASN A 188 6.18 29.67 14.29
CA ASN A 188 7.60 29.47 14.55
C ASN A 188 7.79 28.58 15.79
N SER A 189 8.31 27.38 15.58
CA SER A 189 8.59 26.42 16.64
C SER A 189 9.56 25.32 16.16
N ASP A 190 10.63 25.09 16.92
CA ASP A 190 11.64 24.08 16.63
C ASP A 190 11.06 22.65 16.66
N TRP A 191 10.21 22.35 17.63
CA TRP A 191 9.59 21.02 17.74
C TRP A 191 8.64 20.77 16.57
N LEU A 192 7.92 21.80 16.11
CA LEU A 192 7.00 21.69 14.99
C LEU A 192 7.78 21.46 13.69
N PHE A 193 8.87 22.21 13.48
CA PHE A 193 9.79 21.97 12.36
C PHE A 193 10.33 20.53 12.38
N GLY A 194 10.83 20.08 13.53
CA GLY A 194 11.38 18.73 13.72
C GLY A 194 10.35 17.63 13.42
N LEU A 195 9.10 17.81 13.85
CA LEU A 195 8.01 16.87 13.52
C LEU A 195 7.65 16.86 12.04
N ILE A 196 7.59 18.02 11.37
CA ILE A 196 7.31 18.06 9.92
C ILE A 196 8.45 17.39 9.15
N PHE A 197 9.70 17.64 9.54
CA PHE A 197 10.87 16.98 8.96
C PHE A 197 10.85 15.47 9.19
N LEU A 198 10.56 15.01 10.41
CA LEU A 198 10.40 13.58 10.71
C LEU A 198 9.24 12.96 9.92
N SER A 199 8.15 13.70 9.71
CA SER A 199 7.00 13.27 8.91
C SER A 199 7.33 13.17 7.42
N LEU A 200 8.21 14.05 6.92
CA LEU A 200 8.79 13.93 5.57
C LEU A 200 9.60 12.64 5.45
N MET A 201 10.46 12.31 6.43
CA MET A 201 11.22 11.06 6.42
C MET A 201 10.31 9.83 6.43
N HIS A 202 9.26 9.83 7.25
CA HIS A 202 8.24 8.77 7.24
C HIS A 202 7.51 8.67 5.90
N THR A 203 7.16 9.80 5.29
CA THR A 203 6.52 9.84 3.98
C THR A 203 7.40 9.15 2.94
N VAL A 204 8.67 9.54 2.83
CA VAL A 204 9.61 8.94 1.86
C VAL A 204 9.74 7.43 2.09
N ALA A 205 9.88 7.01 3.35
CA ALA A 205 9.96 5.60 3.71
C ALA A 205 8.68 4.83 3.36
N ALA A 206 7.51 5.41 3.61
CA ALA A 206 6.21 4.82 3.28
C ALA A 206 6.01 4.67 1.76
N VAL A 207 6.43 5.65 0.96
CA VAL A 207 6.36 5.55 -0.51
C VAL A 207 7.29 4.46 -1.03
N PHE A 208 8.54 4.45 -0.56
CA PHE A 208 9.50 3.42 -0.96
C PHE A 208 8.96 2.02 -0.69
N LEU A 209 8.35 1.84 0.48
CA LEU A 209 7.80 0.55 0.87
C LEU A 209 6.51 0.18 0.13
N GLY A 210 5.70 1.16 -0.26
CA GLY A 210 4.59 0.97 -1.19
C GLY A 210 5.05 0.46 -2.56
N ILE A 211 6.17 0.97 -3.07
CA ILE A 211 6.80 0.48 -4.31
C ILE A 211 7.28 -0.96 -4.12
N VAL A 212 7.96 -1.26 -3.02
CA VAL A 212 8.42 -2.64 -2.71
C VAL A 212 7.24 -3.60 -2.63
N LEU A 213 6.16 -3.23 -1.92
CA LEU A 213 4.93 -4.03 -1.82
C LEU A 213 4.31 -4.30 -3.21
N SER A 214 4.20 -3.26 -4.03
CA SER A 214 3.67 -3.39 -5.39
C SER A 214 4.55 -4.32 -6.24
N ASN A 215 5.87 -4.19 -6.14
CA ASN A 215 6.81 -5.01 -6.89
C ASN A 215 6.79 -6.48 -6.41
N GLU A 216 6.72 -6.73 -5.10
CA GLU A 216 6.59 -8.08 -4.54
C GLU A 216 5.32 -8.76 -5.04
N ARG A 217 4.19 -8.05 -5.06
CA ARG A 217 2.93 -8.61 -5.57
C ARG A 217 3.03 -8.90 -7.07
N MET A 218 3.61 -7.99 -7.86
CA MET A 218 3.82 -8.20 -9.30
C MET A 218 4.74 -9.38 -9.57
N ALA A 219 5.84 -9.49 -8.81
CA ALA A 219 6.77 -10.61 -8.89
C ALA A 219 6.11 -11.94 -8.48
N LYS A 220 5.26 -11.93 -7.45
CA LYS A 220 4.48 -13.12 -7.04
C LYS A 220 3.52 -13.56 -8.15
N ALA A 221 2.83 -12.62 -8.80
CA ALA A 221 1.94 -12.91 -9.93
C ALA A 221 2.70 -13.45 -11.15
N LEU A 222 3.83 -12.82 -11.52
CA LEU A 222 4.68 -13.29 -12.61
C LEU A 222 5.28 -14.67 -12.35
N ARG A 223 5.72 -14.93 -11.11
CA ARG A 223 6.18 -16.26 -10.70
C ARG A 223 5.07 -17.28 -10.82
N HIS A 224 3.85 -16.97 -10.38
CA HIS A 224 2.73 -17.87 -10.52
C HIS A 224 2.46 -18.24 -11.98
N LEU A 225 2.42 -17.25 -12.88
CA LEU A 225 2.26 -17.49 -14.33
C LEU A 225 3.43 -18.29 -14.92
N ALA A 226 4.66 -18.02 -14.49
CA ALA A 226 5.85 -18.71 -14.97
C ALA A 226 6.00 -20.14 -14.42
N ASP A 227 5.29 -20.48 -13.34
CA ASP A 227 5.42 -21.73 -12.61
C ASP A 227 4.25 -22.69 -12.87
N THR A 228 3.22 -22.24 -13.56
CA THR A 228 2.00 -22.99 -13.83
C THR A 228 1.88 -23.32 -15.32
N ASP A 229 1.37 -24.50 -15.65
CA ASP A 229 0.99 -24.90 -17.00
C ASP A 229 -0.38 -24.32 -17.34
N GLU A 230 -0.49 -23.51 -18.41
CA GLU A 230 -1.70 -22.77 -18.76
C GLU A 230 -2.88 -23.66 -19.12
N LEU A 231 -2.62 -24.87 -19.64
CA LEU A 231 -3.68 -25.80 -20.04
C LEU A 231 -4.31 -26.49 -18.84
N THR A 232 -3.48 -26.92 -17.88
CA THR A 232 -3.89 -27.82 -16.81
C THR A 232 -4.00 -27.16 -15.42
N GLY A 233 -3.40 -25.98 -15.24
CA GLY A 233 -3.35 -25.29 -13.94
C GLY A 233 -2.38 -25.91 -12.93
N LEU A 234 -1.73 -27.03 -13.28
CA LEU A 234 -0.72 -27.68 -12.47
C LEU A 234 0.61 -26.93 -12.52
N PRO A 235 1.50 -27.10 -11.51
CA PRO A 235 2.90 -26.71 -11.66
C PRO A 235 3.50 -27.24 -12.96
N ASN A 236 4.24 -26.41 -13.67
CA ASN A 236 5.00 -26.88 -14.82
C ASN A 236 6.23 -27.67 -14.37
N ARG A 237 6.88 -28.37 -15.32
CA ARG A 237 8.07 -29.19 -15.06
C ARG A 237 9.16 -28.45 -14.28
N ARG A 238 9.41 -27.17 -14.57
CA ARG A 238 10.46 -26.38 -13.90
C ARG A 238 10.08 -26.08 -12.44
N ALA A 239 8.82 -25.72 -12.21
CA ALA A 239 8.32 -25.48 -10.86
C ALA A 239 8.36 -26.75 -10.01
N PHE A 240 7.96 -27.88 -10.58
CA PHE A 240 8.01 -29.20 -9.93
C PHE A 240 9.41 -29.59 -9.49
N LEU A 241 10.39 -29.52 -10.41
CA LEU A 241 11.77 -29.90 -10.09
C LEU A 241 12.35 -29.04 -8.97
N ARG A 242 12.05 -27.73 -8.94
CA ARG A 242 12.46 -26.86 -7.81
C ARG A 242 11.82 -27.27 -6.48
N GLN A 243 10.56 -27.70 -6.49
CA GLN A 243 9.91 -28.18 -5.25
C GLN A 243 10.55 -29.49 -4.77
N VAL A 244 10.87 -30.41 -5.68
CA VAL A 244 11.59 -31.65 -5.38
C VAL A 244 12.97 -31.35 -4.80
N GLU A 245 13.75 -30.46 -5.44
CA GLU A 245 15.06 -30.03 -4.94
C GLU A 245 14.99 -29.41 -3.54
N GLN A 246 14.00 -28.54 -3.29
CA GLN A 246 13.79 -27.93 -1.97
C GLN A 246 13.45 -28.99 -0.90
N SER A 247 12.59 -29.95 -1.22
CA SER A 247 12.23 -31.04 -0.31
C SER A 247 13.41 -31.95 0.01
N LEU A 248 14.25 -32.26 -1.00
CA LEU A 248 15.45 -33.05 -0.79
C LEU A 248 16.49 -32.30 0.05
N ALA A 249 16.59 -30.97 -0.11
CA ALA A 249 17.51 -30.14 0.67
C ALA A 249 17.16 -30.05 2.16
N THR A 250 15.88 -30.23 2.54
CA THR A 250 15.44 -30.29 3.94
C THR A 250 15.66 -31.67 4.59
N GLY A 251 16.33 -32.59 3.91
CA GLY A 251 16.62 -33.94 4.39
C GLY A 251 15.46 -34.92 4.24
N SER A 252 14.38 -34.51 3.57
CA SER A 252 13.22 -35.34 3.30
C SER A 252 13.49 -36.19 2.04
N GLY A 253 13.65 -37.50 2.20
CA GLY A 253 13.54 -38.43 1.07
C GLY A 253 12.11 -38.41 0.51
N GLY A 254 11.89 -38.95 -0.69
CA GLY A 254 10.54 -39.01 -1.25
C GLY A 254 10.43 -39.92 -2.46
N THR A 255 9.19 -40.28 -2.81
CA THR A 255 8.88 -41.12 -3.96
C THR A 255 8.43 -40.26 -5.13
N LEU A 256 9.12 -40.37 -6.28
CA LEU A 256 8.74 -39.75 -7.54
C LEU A 256 7.92 -40.75 -8.40
N LEU A 257 6.63 -40.49 -8.60
CA LEU A 257 5.80 -41.21 -9.57
C LEU A 257 5.82 -40.46 -10.90
N ILE A 258 5.86 -41.16 -12.03
CA ILE A 258 5.66 -40.59 -13.35
C ILE A 258 4.53 -41.38 -14.03
N ALA A 259 3.48 -40.70 -14.47
CA ALA A 259 2.28 -41.28 -15.08
C ALA A 259 2.06 -40.68 -16.47
N ASP A 260 1.84 -41.49 -17.50
CA ASP A 260 1.62 -41.04 -18.88
C ASP A 260 0.17 -41.34 -19.30
N VAL A 261 -0.43 -40.51 -20.15
CA VAL A 261 -1.76 -40.81 -20.71
C VAL A 261 -1.61 -41.72 -21.91
N ASP A 262 -1.96 -43.00 -21.74
CA ASP A 262 -1.85 -43.99 -22.79
C ASP A 262 -2.63 -43.60 -24.05
N HIS A 263 -2.03 -43.85 -25.21
CA HIS A 263 -2.62 -43.59 -26.53
C HIS A 263 -3.07 -42.15 -26.79
N PHE A 264 -2.56 -41.15 -26.05
CA PHE A 264 -2.97 -39.75 -26.18
C PHE A 264 -2.88 -39.20 -27.61
N LYS A 265 -1.85 -39.59 -28.37
CA LYS A 265 -1.71 -39.21 -29.78
C LYS A 265 -2.90 -39.68 -30.64
N GLN A 266 -3.41 -40.91 -30.41
CA GLN A 266 -4.55 -41.43 -31.16
C GLN A 266 -5.84 -40.66 -30.85
N ILE A 267 -5.99 -40.17 -29.61
CA ILE A 267 -7.12 -39.30 -29.24
C ILE A 267 -7.05 -37.98 -30.01
N ASN A 268 -5.87 -37.35 -30.06
CA ASN A 268 -5.65 -36.13 -30.84
C ASN A 268 -5.89 -36.35 -32.34
N ASP A 269 -5.36 -37.44 -32.89
CA ASP A 269 -5.46 -37.74 -34.32
C ASP A 269 -6.93 -38.04 -34.73
N ARG A 270 -7.74 -38.62 -33.83
CA ARG A 270 -9.13 -39.02 -34.11
C ARG A 270 -10.18 -37.96 -33.77
N TYR A 271 -9.96 -37.18 -32.71
CA TYR A 271 -10.96 -36.25 -32.15
C TYR A 271 -10.49 -34.78 -32.12
N GLY A 272 -9.28 -34.52 -32.60
CA GLY A 272 -8.68 -33.19 -32.64
C GLY A 272 -8.09 -32.74 -31.31
N HIS A 273 -7.22 -31.72 -31.38
CA HIS A 273 -6.48 -31.20 -30.23
C HIS A 273 -7.36 -30.68 -29.09
N GLN A 274 -8.51 -30.08 -29.40
CA GLN A 274 -9.44 -29.59 -28.37
C GLN A 274 -9.97 -30.72 -27.47
N CYS A 275 -10.18 -31.92 -28.04
CA CYS A 275 -10.58 -33.09 -27.26
C CYS A 275 -9.43 -33.60 -26.39
N GLY A 276 -8.20 -33.62 -26.93
CA GLY A 276 -7.01 -33.94 -26.14
C GLY A 276 -6.78 -32.99 -24.98
N ASP A 277 -6.97 -31.69 -25.19
CA ASP A 277 -6.88 -30.66 -24.15
C ASP A 277 -7.89 -30.91 -23.01
N ALA A 278 -9.12 -31.31 -23.35
CA ALA A 278 -10.14 -31.67 -22.35
C ALA A 278 -9.74 -32.93 -21.54
N VAL A 279 -9.11 -33.91 -22.19
CA VAL A 279 -8.56 -35.11 -21.53
C VAL A 279 -7.45 -34.72 -20.57
N LEU A 280 -6.49 -33.87 -20.99
CA LEU A 280 -5.40 -33.40 -20.13
C LEU A 280 -5.90 -32.63 -18.91
N LYS A 281 -6.90 -31.75 -19.08
CA LYS A 281 -7.55 -31.03 -17.97
C LYS A 281 -8.20 -31.99 -16.97
N SER A 282 -8.91 -32.99 -17.47
CA SER A 282 -9.58 -33.99 -16.61
C SER A 282 -8.56 -34.85 -15.87
N PHE A 283 -7.48 -35.25 -16.54
CA PHE A 283 -6.39 -36.00 -15.93
C PHE A 283 -5.67 -35.18 -14.85
N ALA A 284 -5.39 -33.91 -15.12
CA ALA A 284 -4.79 -33.00 -14.15
C ALA A 284 -5.65 -32.81 -12.90
N ALA A 285 -6.97 -32.63 -13.07
CA ALA A 285 -7.90 -32.52 -11.95
C ALA A 285 -7.95 -33.80 -11.09
N MET A 286 -7.88 -34.98 -11.74
CA MET A 286 -7.80 -36.26 -11.03
C MET A 286 -6.51 -36.38 -10.22
N LEU A 287 -5.38 -35.98 -10.79
CA LEU A 287 -4.09 -35.99 -10.10
C LEU A 287 -4.08 -35.07 -8.88
N GLU A 288 -4.67 -33.87 -8.99
CA GLU A 288 -4.77 -32.94 -7.86
C GLU A 288 -5.65 -33.49 -6.73
N GLN A 289 -6.73 -34.22 -7.04
CA GLN A 289 -7.57 -34.89 -6.04
C GLN A 289 -6.86 -36.04 -5.33
N LEU A 290 -5.99 -36.77 -6.04
CA LEU A 290 -5.21 -37.87 -5.48
C LEU A 290 -4.02 -37.39 -4.63
N ALA A 291 -3.56 -36.15 -4.86
CA ALA A 291 -2.55 -35.48 -4.04
C ALA A 291 -3.12 -35.07 -2.67
N GLY A 292 -3.07 -35.98 -1.71
CA GLY A 292 -3.37 -35.68 -0.30
C GLY A 292 -2.42 -34.62 0.29
N GLY A 293 -2.82 -34.02 1.42
CA GLY A 293 -2.15 -32.86 2.03
C GLY A 293 -0.68 -33.01 2.47
N GLY A 294 -0.05 -34.16 2.23
CA GLY A 294 1.37 -34.44 2.49
C GLY A 294 2.27 -34.56 1.26
N CYS A 295 1.73 -34.65 0.04
CA CYS A 295 2.55 -34.77 -1.18
C CYS A 295 2.70 -33.43 -1.92
N LEU A 296 3.81 -33.25 -2.64
CA LEU A 296 4.00 -32.10 -3.53
C LEU A 296 2.97 -32.14 -4.66
N ARG A 297 2.52 -30.97 -5.11
CA ARG A 297 1.53 -30.87 -6.19
C ARG A 297 2.06 -31.55 -7.47
N PRO A 298 1.24 -32.40 -8.12
CA PRO A 298 1.63 -33.07 -9.35
C PRO A 298 1.88 -32.06 -10.46
N ALA A 299 2.81 -32.37 -11.35
CA ALA A 299 3.18 -31.49 -12.45
C ALA A 299 3.08 -32.18 -13.79
N LEU A 300 2.64 -31.44 -14.81
CA LEU A 300 2.58 -31.96 -16.17
C LEU A 300 3.90 -31.66 -16.91
N ALA A 301 4.43 -32.68 -17.58
CA ALA A 301 5.59 -32.62 -18.46
C ALA A 301 5.19 -33.12 -19.86
N VAL A 302 4.36 -32.34 -20.58
CA VAL A 302 4.00 -32.45 -22.02
C VAL A 302 3.36 -33.79 -22.49
N ARG A 303 3.63 -34.91 -21.84
CA ARG A 303 3.07 -36.26 -22.07
C ARG A 303 2.89 -37.02 -20.76
N SER A 304 3.85 -36.88 -19.85
CA SER A 304 3.81 -37.50 -18.53
C SER A 304 3.54 -36.50 -17.41
N SER A 305 2.91 -36.95 -16.33
CA SER A 305 2.69 -36.22 -15.09
C SER A 305 3.58 -36.80 -14.00
N ALA A 306 4.26 -35.95 -13.25
CA ALA A 306 5.15 -36.37 -12.18
C ALA A 306 4.56 -36.01 -10.81
N PHE A 307 4.71 -36.90 -9.82
CA PHE A 307 4.20 -36.79 -8.46
C PHE A 307 5.36 -36.98 -7.50
N PHE A 308 5.48 -36.19 -6.45
CA PHE A 308 6.50 -36.43 -5.43
C PHE A 308 5.87 -36.45 -4.05
N CYS A 309 6.03 -37.55 -3.31
CA CYS A 309 5.58 -37.61 -1.93
C CYS A 309 6.79 -37.71 -0.98
N PRO A 310 7.06 -36.68 -0.15
CA PRO A 310 8.09 -36.74 0.87
C PRO A 310 7.73 -37.76 1.97
N VAL A 311 8.75 -38.41 2.54
CA VAL A 311 8.66 -39.38 3.64
C VAL A 311 8.89 -38.69 4.97
#